data_AF-A0A3B8J1H1-F1
#
_entry.id   AF-A0A3B8J1H1-F1
#
_cell.length_a   1.000
_cell.length_b   1.000
_cell.length_c   1.000
_cell.angle_alpha   90.00
_cell.angle_beta   90.00
_cell.angle_gamma   90.00
#
_symmetry.space_group_name_H-M   'P 1'
#
loop_
_entity.id
_entity.type
_entity.pdbx_description
1 polymer ?
#
loop_
_entity_poly.entity_id
_entity_poly.type
_entity_poly.pdbx_seq_one_letter_code
_entity_poly.pdbx_strand_id
1 'polypeptide(L)'
;FVFALMAGQIVKAAGADSDKFFSLLDYLWKYGATLILGLALMVFLVYPTVITTFVKKMSFGRFISRMRDAQITAFSTSSSVATLPVTMKTVHEKMGVSKRISSFVLPIGATVNMDGTSMYQAIAVVSMAQLHMVDLTLGQQLTIIITASLASIGAAAVPSAGLVLMIVVLESVGLNPVWIALIIPVDRILDMCRTVVNVTGDATVSTLIASSEKELEVPEKVSVAS
;
A
#
# COMPACT_ATOMS: atom_id res chain seq x y z
N PHE A 1 1.28 -15.90 15.63
CA PHE A 1 2.24 -14.94 16.21
C PHE A 1 1.74 -13.49 16.10
N VAL A 2 1.42 -12.99 14.89
CA VAL A 2 0.87 -11.61 14.71
C VAL A 2 -0.37 -11.36 15.57
N PHE A 3 -1.42 -12.19 15.48
CA PHE A 3 -2.63 -12.06 16.33
C PHE A 3 -2.35 -12.00 17.84
N ALA A 4 -1.33 -12.72 18.33
CA ALA A 4 -0.96 -12.71 19.74
C ALA A 4 -0.24 -11.41 20.14
N LEU A 5 0.60 -10.84 19.26
CA LEU A 5 1.20 -9.53 19.46
C LEU A 5 0.15 -8.41 19.40
N MET A 6 -0.81 -8.49 18.47
CA MET A 6 -1.93 -7.55 18.38
C MET A 6 -2.75 -7.58 19.67
N ALA A 7 -3.18 -8.76 20.11
CA ALA A 7 -3.93 -8.93 21.35
C ALA A 7 -3.15 -8.40 22.57
N GLY A 8 -1.85 -8.70 22.67
CA GLY A 8 -1.01 -8.22 23.76
C GLY A 8 -0.83 -6.70 23.81
N GLN A 9 -0.71 -6.04 22.65
CA GLN A 9 -0.60 -4.57 22.58
C GLN A 9 -1.93 -3.88 22.87
N ILE A 10 -3.06 -4.43 22.40
CA ILE A 10 -4.39 -3.88 22.69
C ILE A 10 -4.69 -3.98 24.19
N VAL A 11 -4.38 -5.11 24.83
CA VAL A 11 -4.56 -5.28 26.29
C VAL A 11 -3.67 -4.31 27.09
N LYS A 12 -2.43 -4.07 26.64
CA LYS A 12 -1.55 -3.07 27.26
C LYS A 12 -2.03 -1.64 27.06
N ALA A 13 -2.57 -1.32 25.90
CA ALA A 13 -3.05 0.02 25.57
C ALA A 13 -4.36 0.37 26.29
N ALA A 14 -5.21 -0.61 26.56
CA ALA A 14 -6.52 -0.38 27.17
C ALA A 14 -6.54 -0.34 28.70
N GLY A 15 -5.58 -0.98 29.38
CA GLY A 15 -5.61 -1.09 30.84
C GLY A 15 -6.80 -1.93 31.36
N ALA A 16 -7.20 -1.72 32.62
CA ALA A 16 -8.29 -2.45 33.28
C ALA A 16 -9.70 -1.85 33.04
N ASP A 17 -9.81 -0.85 32.17
CA ASP A 17 -11.02 -0.06 31.93
C ASP A 17 -11.72 -0.55 30.64
N SER A 18 -12.82 -1.28 30.80
CA SER A 18 -13.52 -1.97 29.69
C SER A 18 -14.08 -1.01 28.64
N ASP A 19 -14.50 0.20 29.03
CA ASP A 19 -15.16 1.14 28.09
C ASP A 19 -14.14 1.78 27.14
N LYS A 20 -12.93 2.06 27.63
CA LYS A 20 -11.81 2.53 26.81
C LYS A 20 -11.30 1.46 25.86
N PHE A 21 -11.31 0.20 26.29
CA PHE A 21 -10.96 -0.93 25.44
C PHE A 21 -11.88 -1.02 24.21
N PHE A 22 -13.19 -1.00 24.41
CA PHE A 22 -14.15 -1.07 23.31
C PHE A 22 -14.09 0.15 22.39
N SER A 23 -13.89 1.35 22.95
CA SER A 23 -13.72 2.57 22.17
C SER A 23 -12.47 2.53 21.28
N LEU A 24 -11.35 2.02 21.81
CA LEU A 24 -10.12 1.84 21.03
C LEU A 24 -10.29 0.80 19.92
N LEU A 25 -10.97 -0.32 20.21
CA LEU A 25 -11.26 -1.33 19.19
C LEU A 25 -12.14 -0.79 18.07
N ASP A 26 -13.17 -0.02 18.40
CA ASP A 26 -14.05 0.62 17.41
C ASP A 26 -13.27 1.61 16.53
N TYR A 27 -12.41 2.43 17.13
CA TYR A 27 -11.48 3.30 16.39
C TYR A 27 -10.59 2.51 15.44
N LEU A 28 -9.89 1.48 15.93
CA LEU A 28 -8.97 0.66 15.13
C LEU A 28 -9.69 -0.05 13.99
N TRP A 29 -10.92 -0.51 14.24
CA TRP A 29 -11.76 -1.13 13.22
C TRP A 29 -12.14 -0.13 12.12
N LYS A 30 -12.66 1.05 12.48
CA LYS A 30 -13.05 2.09 11.52
C LYS A 30 -11.85 2.57 10.69
N TYR A 31 -10.73 2.85 11.35
CA TYR A 31 -9.48 3.23 10.70
C TYR A 31 -9.00 2.14 9.73
N GLY A 32 -8.89 0.90 10.22
CA GLY A 32 -8.41 -0.23 9.43
C GLY A 32 -9.32 -0.52 8.23
N ALA A 33 -10.64 -0.50 8.42
CA ALA A 33 -11.63 -0.69 7.36
C ALA A 33 -11.55 0.42 6.30
N THR A 34 -11.39 1.69 6.72
CA THR A 34 -11.25 2.83 5.81
C THR A 34 -10.01 2.69 4.94
N LEU A 35 -8.88 2.33 5.55
CA LEU A 35 -7.65 2.11 4.79
C LEU A 35 -7.76 0.92 3.84
N ILE A 36 -8.27 -0.22 4.31
CA ILE A 36 -8.44 -1.42 3.46
C ILE A 36 -9.35 -1.11 2.28
N LEU A 37 -10.43 -0.36 2.50
CA LEU A 37 -11.31 0.07 1.42
C LEU A 37 -10.57 0.93 0.39
N GLY A 38 -9.80 1.92 0.82
CA GLY A 38 -8.98 2.75 -0.08
C GLY A 38 -7.98 1.93 -0.89
N LEU A 39 -7.25 1.02 -0.23
CA LEU A 39 -6.28 0.13 -0.87
C LEU A 39 -6.96 -0.84 -1.85
N ALA A 40 -8.14 -1.37 -1.49
CA ALA A 40 -8.94 -2.21 -2.35
C ALA A 40 -9.42 -1.46 -3.60
N LEU A 41 -9.84 -0.20 -3.46
CA LEU A 41 -10.19 0.63 -4.61
C LEU A 41 -9.00 0.83 -5.54
N MET A 42 -7.78 0.98 -5.03
CA MET A 42 -6.59 1.07 -5.89
C MET A 42 -6.39 -0.20 -6.73
N VAL A 43 -6.40 -1.36 -6.08
CA VAL A 43 -6.10 -2.66 -6.72
C VAL A 43 -7.22 -3.14 -7.64
N PHE A 44 -8.47 -2.98 -7.22
CA PHE A 44 -9.62 -3.54 -7.92
C PHE A 44 -10.33 -2.54 -8.81
N LEU A 45 -10.07 -1.24 -8.70
CA LEU A 45 -10.74 -0.24 -9.54
C LEU A 45 -9.74 0.65 -10.27
N VAL A 46 -8.88 1.38 -9.56
CA VAL A 46 -8.02 2.41 -10.16
C VAL A 46 -7.01 1.80 -11.14
N TYR A 47 -6.12 0.91 -10.70
CA TYR A 47 -5.09 0.35 -11.57
C TYR A 47 -5.65 -0.46 -12.75
N PRO A 48 -6.65 -1.35 -12.57
CA PRO A 48 -7.26 -2.06 -13.69
C PRO A 48 -7.94 -1.10 -14.69
N THR A 49 -8.58 -0.03 -14.21
CA THR A 49 -9.22 0.98 -15.09
C THR A 49 -8.17 1.75 -15.88
N VAL A 50 -7.07 2.18 -15.25
CA VAL A 50 -5.95 2.83 -15.94
C VAL A 50 -5.39 1.91 -17.03
N ILE A 51 -5.09 0.65 -16.70
CA ILE A 51 -4.54 -0.31 -17.65
C ILE A 51 -5.50 -0.56 -18.82
N THR A 52 -6.78 -0.78 -18.56
CA THR A 52 -7.75 -1.04 -19.64
C THR A 52 -7.98 0.16 -20.54
N THR A 53 -7.83 1.38 -20.01
CA THR A 53 -7.98 2.62 -20.77
C THR A 53 -6.79 2.85 -21.70
N PHE A 54 -5.56 2.63 -21.22
CA PHE A 54 -4.34 2.97 -21.97
C PHE A 54 -3.72 1.77 -22.72
N VAL A 55 -4.00 0.54 -22.30
CA VAL A 55 -3.41 -0.68 -22.86
C VAL A 55 -4.50 -1.55 -23.47
N LYS A 56 -4.85 -1.27 -24.74
CA LYS A 56 -5.96 -1.95 -25.45
C LYS A 56 -5.90 -3.49 -25.46
N LYS A 57 -4.69 -4.07 -25.36
CA LYS A 57 -4.48 -5.53 -25.34
C LYS A 57 -4.67 -6.16 -23.96
N MET A 58 -4.92 -5.38 -22.91
CA MET A 58 -5.06 -5.85 -21.53
C MET A 58 -6.47 -5.53 -21.00
N SER A 59 -7.29 -6.55 -20.77
CA SER A 59 -8.61 -6.38 -20.16
C SER A 59 -8.55 -6.35 -18.64
N PHE A 60 -9.60 -5.84 -18.01
CA PHE A 60 -9.69 -5.65 -16.56
C PHE A 60 -9.45 -6.95 -15.79
N GLY A 61 -10.20 -8.01 -16.13
CA GLY A 61 -10.06 -9.32 -15.50
C GLY A 61 -8.71 -9.98 -15.82
N ARG A 62 -8.13 -9.71 -16.99
CA ARG A 62 -6.81 -10.23 -17.37
C ARG A 62 -5.71 -9.62 -16.50
N PHE A 63 -5.75 -8.31 -16.26
CA PHE A 63 -4.79 -7.64 -15.38
C PHE A 63 -4.85 -8.22 -13.96
N ILE A 64 -6.05 -8.25 -13.36
CA ILE A 64 -6.25 -8.76 -11.99
C ILE A 64 -5.80 -10.23 -11.89
N SER A 65 -6.22 -11.08 -12.83
CA SER A 65 -5.87 -12.51 -12.80
C SER A 65 -4.36 -12.75 -12.95
N ARG A 66 -3.64 -11.92 -13.72
CA ARG A 66 -2.21 -12.11 -13.98
C ARG A 66 -1.34 -11.64 -12.82
N MET A 67 -1.79 -10.63 -12.08
CA MET A 67 -1.07 -10.08 -10.93
C MET A 67 -1.13 -10.95 -9.67
N ARG A 68 -2.00 -11.96 -9.65
CA ARG A 68 -2.30 -12.79 -8.47
C ARG A 68 -1.06 -13.31 -7.74
N ASP A 69 -0.07 -13.86 -8.44
CA ASP A 69 1.10 -14.47 -7.79
C ASP A 69 1.95 -13.41 -7.09
N ALA A 70 2.25 -12.31 -7.77
CA ALA A 70 2.98 -11.18 -7.19
C ALA A 70 2.22 -10.57 -6.01
N GLN A 71 0.89 -10.45 -6.09
CA GLN A 71 0.07 -9.94 -5.00
C GLN A 71 0.06 -10.88 -3.78
N ILE A 72 -0.08 -12.19 -3.97
CA ILE A 72 -0.02 -13.16 -2.87
C ILE A 72 1.35 -13.16 -2.20
N THR A 73 2.43 -13.09 -2.99
CA THR A 73 3.78 -12.98 -2.45
C THR A 73 3.98 -11.66 -1.69
N ALA A 74 3.53 -10.53 -2.25
CA ALA A 74 3.59 -9.21 -1.59
C ALA A 74 2.86 -9.21 -0.25
N PHE A 75 1.65 -9.76 -0.22
CA PHE A 75 0.87 -9.89 0.99
C PHE A 75 1.61 -10.72 2.05
N SER A 76 2.16 -11.87 1.63
CA SER A 76 2.83 -12.82 2.53
C SER A 76 4.16 -12.29 3.08
N THR A 77 4.95 -11.62 2.26
CA THR A 77 6.28 -11.11 2.64
C THR A 77 6.20 -9.74 3.32
N SER A 78 5.21 -8.93 2.94
CA SER A 78 5.11 -7.52 3.34
C SER A 78 6.36 -6.69 2.99
N SER A 79 7.00 -7.03 1.88
CA SER A 79 8.13 -6.29 1.34
C SER A 79 8.09 -6.29 -0.19
N SER A 80 8.08 -5.09 -0.79
CA SER A 80 8.16 -4.93 -2.24
C SER A 80 9.48 -5.49 -2.80
N VAL A 81 10.59 -5.28 -2.10
CA VAL A 81 11.91 -5.78 -2.50
C VAL A 81 11.99 -7.31 -2.40
N ALA A 82 11.46 -7.91 -1.33
CA ALA A 82 11.41 -9.37 -1.22
C ALA A 82 10.52 -10.02 -2.31
N THR A 83 9.55 -9.27 -2.82
CA THR A 83 8.59 -9.72 -3.84
C THR A 83 9.09 -9.47 -5.27
N LEU A 84 10.08 -8.60 -5.44
CA LEU A 84 10.59 -8.14 -6.73
C LEU A 84 10.89 -9.28 -7.73
N PRO A 85 11.53 -10.41 -7.36
CA PRO A 85 11.76 -11.50 -8.32
C PRO A 85 10.46 -12.09 -8.88
N VAL A 86 9.44 -12.26 -8.05
CA VAL A 86 8.11 -12.76 -8.46
C VAL A 86 7.38 -11.71 -9.30
N THR A 87 7.49 -10.43 -8.94
CA THR A 87 6.93 -9.33 -9.72
C THR A 87 7.57 -9.24 -11.11
N MET A 88 8.90 -9.29 -11.22
CA MET A 88 9.60 -9.27 -12.51
C MET A 88 9.17 -10.45 -13.38
N LYS A 89 9.10 -11.66 -12.81
CA LYS A 89 8.62 -12.84 -13.54
C LYS A 89 7.18 -12.66 -14.02
N THR A 90 6.30 -12.18 -13.15
CA THR A 90 4.89 -11.94 -13.46
C THR A 90 4.72 -10.89 -14.57
N VAL A 91 5.42 -9.77 -14.46
CA VAL A 91 5.36 -8.66 -15.42
C VAL A 91 5.96 -9.07 -16.77
N HIS A 92 7.05 -9.81 -16.77
CA HIS A 92 7.66 -10.29 -18.01
C HIS A 92 6.81 -11.38 -18.67
N GLU A 93 6.59 -12.50 -17.98
CA GLU A 93 6.00 -13.71 -18.56
C GLU A 93 4.48 -13.65 -18.69
N LYS A 94 3.79 -12.98 -17.77
CA LYS A 94 2.33 -12.90 -17.77
C LYS A 94 1.83 -11.61 -18.37
N MET A 95 2.44 -10.46 -18.06
CA MET A 95 1.99 -9.17 -18.60
C MET A 95 2.56 -8.88 -20.00
N GLY A 96 3.67 -9.51 -20.37
CA GLY A 96 4.29 -9.35 -21.69
C GLY A 96 5.22 -8.15 -21.80
N VAL A 97 5.66 -7.60 -20.67
CA VAL A 97 6.62 -6.48 -20.65
C VAL A 97 8.02 -7.00 -20.96
N SER A 98 8.77 -6.28 -21.80
CA SER A 98 10.16 -6.65 -22.09
C SER A 98 11.02 -6.74 -20.83
N LYS A 99 12.03 -7.62 -20.87
CA LYS A 99 12.99 -7.76 -19.76
C LYS A 99 13.72 -6.45 -19.46
N ARG A 100 14.04 -5.68 -20.51
CA ARG A 100 14.69 -4.36 -20.40
C ARG A 100 13.86 -3.40 -19.54
N ILE A 101 12.56 -3.27 -19.81
CA ILE A 101 11.69 -2.36 -19.06
C ILE A 101 11.43 -2.91 -17.65
N SER A 102 11.11 -4.20 -17.51
CA SER A 102 10.83 -4.77 -16.19
C SER A 102 12.02 -4.69 -15.24
N SER A 103 13.24 -4.93 -15.74
CA SER A 103 14.47 -4.89 -14.92
C SER A 103 14.95 -3.48 -14.60
N PHE A 104 14.38 -2.45 -15.24
CA PHE A 104 14.68 -1.05 -14.92
C PHE A 104 13.59 -0.42 -14.04
N VAL A 105 12.32 -0.54 -14.47
CA VAL A 105 11.19 0.15 -13.82
C VAL A 105 10.86 -0.48 -12.47
N LEU A 106 10.82 -1.82 -12.36
CA LEU A 106 10.35 -2.47 -11.13
C LEU A 106 11.31 -2.30 -9.94
N PRO A 107 12.65 -2.37 -10.09
CA PRO A 107 13.55 -2.08 -8.97
C PRO A 107 13.47 -0.63 -8.46
N ILE A 108 13.25 0.34 -9.36
CA ILE A 108 13.04 1.75 -8.99
C ILE A 108 11.66 1.92 -8.35
N GLY A 109 10.63 1.30 -8.90
CA GLY A 109 9.27 1.33 -8.37
C GLY A 109 9.20 0.78 -6.94
N ALA A 110 9.88 -0.34 -6.68
CA ALA A 110 9.89 -0.97 -5.36
C ALA A 110 10.40 -0.07 -4.23
N THR A 111 11.11 1.02 -4.54
CA THR A 111 11.56 2.03 -3.56
C THR A 111 10.80 3.33 -3.64
N VAL A 112 10.47 3.82 -4.85
CA VAL A 112 9.89 5.15 -5.06
C VAL A 112 8.36 5.12 -5.09
N ASN A 113 7.76 4.08 -5.65
CA ASN A 113 6.32 4.00 -5.86
C ASN A 113 5.64 3.34 -4.65
N MET A 114 5.25 4.19 -3.71
CA MET A 114 4.72 3.81 -2.41
C MET A 114 3.28 4.31 -2.18
N ASP A 115 2.40 4.14 -3.18
CA ASP A 115 0.98 4.56 -3.14
C ASP A 115 0.21 4.06 -1.90
N GLY A 116 0.43 2.80 -1.51
CA GLY A 116 -0.17 2.22 -0.31
C GLY A 116 0.35 2.88 0.97
N THR A 117 1.62 3.28 0.99
CA THR A 117 2.25 3.95 2.14
C THR A 117 1.76 5.39 2.29
N SER A 118 1.68 6.15 1.19
CA SER A 118 1.17 7.53 1.22
C SER A 118 -0.30 7.56 1.63
N MET A 119 -1.13 6.63 1.12
CA MET A 119 -2.53 6.50 1.52
C MET A 119 -2.67 6.13 3.00
N TYR A 120 -1.87 5.18 3.49
CA TYR A 120 -1.82 4.82 4.90
C TYR A 120 -1.46 6.02 5.79
N GLN A 121 -0.43 6.78 5.44
CA GLN A 121 0.00 7.95 6.20
C GLN A 121 -1.11 9.02 6.24
N ALA A 122 -1.70 9.34 5.09
CA ALA A 122 -2.76 10.34 5.02
C ALA A 122 -4.00 9.94 5.85
N ILE A 123 -4.50 8.71 5.66
CA ILE A 123 -5.68 8.21 6.39
C ILE A 123 -5.39 8.12 7.89
N ALA A 124 -4.21 7.62 8.28
CA ALA A 124 -3.83 7.51 9.68
C ALA A 124 -3.79 8.88 10.37
N VAL A 125 -3.15 9.88 9.75
CA VAL A 125 -3.04 11.23 10.32
C VAL A 125 -4.42 11.89 10.47
N VAL A 126 -5.27 11.80 9.46
CA VAL A 126 -6.64 12.33 9.53
C VAL A 126 -7.45 11.60 10.61
N SER A 127 -7.35 10.27 10.70
CA SER A 127 -8.07 9.49 11.70
C SER A 127 -7.63 9.79 13.13
N MET A 128 -6.33 10.02 13.36
CA MET A 128 -5.81 10.41 14.67
C MET A 128 -6.25 11.83 15.05
N ALA A 129 -6.25 12.77 14.10
CA ALA A 129 -6.80 14.10 14.33
C ALA A 129 -8.29 14.03 14.73
N GLN A 130 -9.08 13.23 14.03
CA GLN A 130 -10.50 13.01 14.34
C GLN A 130 -10.71 12.37 15.71
N LEU A 131 -9.90 11.36 16.08
CA LEU A 131 -9.97 10.72 17.40
C LEU A 131 -9.70 11.72 18.53
N HIS A 132 -8.76 12.64 18.31
CA HIS A 132 -8.42 13.69 19.26
C HIS A 132 -9.26 14.97 19.13
N MET A 133 -10.34 14.92 18.33
CA MET A 133 -11.27 16.05 18.12
C MET A 133 -10.56 17.31 17.61
N VAL A 134 -9.51 17.14 16.80
CA VAL A 134 -8.77 18.22 16.15
C VAL A 134 -9.34 18.45 14.75
N ASP A 135 -9.93 19.61 14.54
CA ASP A 135 -10.43 20.03 13.23
C ASP A 135 -9.26 20.44 12.31
N LEU A 136 -9.04 19.64 11.28
CA LEU A 136 -8.02 19.94 10.27
C LEU A 136 -8.56 20.92 9.24
N THR A 137 -7.91 22.08 9.13
CA THR A 137 -8.18 23.04 8.06
C THR A 137 -7.88 22.41 6.68
N LEU A 138 -8.49 22.96 5.63
CA LEU A 138 -8.22 22.51 4.25
C LEU A 138 -6.72 22.60 3.90
N GLY A 139 -6.04 23.65 4.39
CA GLY A 139 -4.60 23.82 4.24
C GLY A 139 -3.81 22.67 4.88
N GLN A 140 -4.14 22.29 6.11
CA GLN A 140 -3.50 21.15 6.77
C GLN A 140 -3.78 19.82 6.05
N GLN A 141 -5.00 19.60 5.55
CA GLN A 141 -5.31 18.40 4.78
C GLN A 141 -4.48 18.30 3.49
N LEU A 142 -4.30 19.42 2.77
CA LEU A 142 -3.40 19.46 1.61
C LEU A 142 -1.94 19.22 2.00
N THR A 143 -1.48 19.81 3.11
CA THR A 143 -0.14 19.56 3.64
C THR A 143 0.06 18.07 3.95
N ILE A 144 -0.92 17.40 4.56
CA ILE A 144 -0.86 15.95 4.84
C ILE A 144 -0.71 15.16 3.53
N ILE A 145 -1.48 15.46 2.49
CA ILE A 145 -1.39 14.74 1.20
C ILE A 145 0.00 14.89 0.58
N ILE A 146 0.51 16.13 0.53
CA ILE A 146 1.83 16.42 -0.07
C ILE A 146 2.95 15.76 0.74
N THR A 147 2.94 15.95 2.06
CA THR A 147 3.99 15.43 2.94
C THR A 147 3.96 13.91 3.03
N ALA A 148 2.78 13.27 3.08
CA ALA A 148 2.66 11.82 3.01
C ALA A 148 3.17 11.26 1.68
N SER A 149 2.86 11.92 0.57
CA SER A 149 3.36 11.51 -0.76
C SER A 149 4.89 11.58 -0.81
N LEU A 150 5.49 12.69 -0.36
CA LEU A 150 6.94 12.85 -0.31
C LEU A 150 7.62 11.90 0.68
N ALA A 151 7.05 11.75 1.88
CA ALA A 151 7.56 10.86 2.91
C ALA A 151 7.52 9.40 2.46
N SER A 152 6.50 9.00 1.69
CA SER A 152 6.39 7.62 1.19
C SER A 152 7.56 7.20 0.30
N ILE A 153 8.17 8.12 -0.45
CA ILE A 153 9.37 7.85 -1.28
C ILE A 153 10.59 7.57 -0.40
N GLY A 154 10.65 8.18 0.79
CA GLY A 154 11.73 7.99 1.75
C GLY A 154 11.60 6.69 2.58
N ALA A 155 10.50 5.96 2.45
CA ALA A 155 10.27 4.75 3.22
C ALA A 155 11.09 3.58 2.66
N ALA A 156 11.83 2.92 3.54
CA ALA A 156 12.45 1.65 3.18
C ALA A 156 11.35 0.63 2.85
N ALA A 157 11.57 -0.17 1.80
CA ALA A 157 10.63 -1.20 1.33
C ALA A 157 10.65 -2.47 2.19
N VAL A 158 10.59 -2.28 3.51
CA VAL A 158 10.66 -3.31 4.55
C VAL A 158 9.51 -3.14 5.55
N PRO A 159 9.12 -4.20 6.28
CA PRO A 159 7.95 -4.16 7.14
C PRO A 159 7.98 -3.02 8.17
N SER A 160 6.82 -2.39 8.36
CA SER A 160 6.59 -1.31 9.34
C SER A 160 7.46 -0.05 9.21
N ALA A 161 8.25 0.12 8.14
CA ALA A 161 9.07 1.32 7.93
C ALA A 161 8.24 2.62 7.82
N GLY A 162 6.99 2.52 7.34
CA GLY A 162 6.08 3.65 7.18
C GLY A 162 5.67 4.34 8.49
N LEU A 163 5.77 3.65 9.65
CA LEU A 163 5.43 4.20 10.96
C LEU A 163 6.38 5.34 11.36
N VAL A 164 7.68 5.16 11.14
CA VAL A 164 8.70 6.17 11.51
C VAL A 164 8.52 7.44 10.71
N LEU A 165 8.22 7.30 9.41
CA LEU A 165 8.04 8.46 8.52
C LEU A 165 6.71 9.17 8.73
N MET A 166 5.74 8.53 9.38
CA MET A 166 4.49 9.18 9.76
C MET A 166 4.70 10.30 10.79
N ILE A 167 5.77 10.24 11.59
CA ILE A 167 6.16 11.30 12.53
C ILE A 167 6.28 12.64 11.78
N VAL A 168 6.98 12.63 10.64
CA VAL A 168 7.17 13.83 9.81
C VAL A 168 5.83 14.39 9.31
N VAL A 169 4.90 13.51 8.94
CA VAL A 169 3.57 13.91 8.44
C VAL A 169 2.74 14.54 9.57
N LEU A 170 2.74 13.94 10.78
CA LEU A 170 2.06 14.49 11.96
C LEU A 170 2.62 15.86 12.35
N GLU A 171 3.95 15.98 12.44
CA GLU A 171 4.63 17.21 12.82
C GLU A 171 4.41 18.32 11.79
N SER A 172 4.29 18.00 10.50
CA SER A 172 4.05 18.98 9.43
C SER A 172 2.76 19.78 9.59
N VAL A 173 1.80 19.25 10.35
CA VAL A 173 0.52 19.90 10.66
C VAL A 173 0.34 20.20 12.15
N GLY A 174 1.41 20.05 12.94
CA GLY A 174 1.43 20.37 14.37
C GLY A 174 0.75 19.35 15.27
N LEU A 175 0.58 18.10 14.80
CA LEU A 175 -0.04 17.02 15.58
C LEU A 175 1.02 16.25 16.38
N ASN A 176 0.58 15.57 17.45
CA ASN A 176 1.47 14.86 18.34
C ASN A 176 1.95 13.54 17.71
N PRO A 177 3.27 13.35 17.49
CA PRO A 177 3.81 12.14 16.87
C PRO A 177 3.63 10.87 17.72
N VAL A 178 3.38 10.99 19.03
CA VAL A 178 3.15 9.83 19.93
C VAL A 178 1.85 9.09 19.58
N TRP A 179 0.91 9.74 18.89
CA TRP A 179 -0.36 9.12 18.50
C TRP A 179 -0.20 7.88 17.62
N ILE A 180 0.94 7.72 16.92
CA ILE A 180 1.23 6.51 16.13
C ILE A 180 1.12 5.22 16.97
N ALA A 181 1.35 5.30 18.28
CA ALA A 181 1.26 4.16 19.19
C ALA A 181 -0.13 3.50 19.17
N LEU A 182 -1.18 4.27 18.86
CA LEU A 182 -2.56 3.79 18.80
C LEU A 182 -2.79 2.79 17.67
N ILE A 183 -2.09 2.94 16.54
CA ILE A 183 -2.31 2.13 15.32
C ILE A 183 -1.32 0.97 15.17
N ILE A 184 -0.24 0.94 15.97
CA ILE A 184 0.74 -0.16 16.01
C ILE A 184 0.07 -1.54 16.09
N PRO A 185 -0.99 -1.75 16.92
CA PRO A 185 -1.59 -3.07 17.03
C PRO A 185 -2.14 -3.61 15.71
N VAL A 186 -2.62 -2.76 14.80
CA VAL A 186 -3.20 -3.20 13.52
C VAL A 186 -2.25 -3.05 12.34
N ASP A 187 -1.14 -2.31 12.49
CA ASP A 187 -0.21 -1.98 11.41
C ASP A 187 0.26 -3.21 10.65
N ARG A 188 0.53 -4.33 11.33
CA ARG A 188 1.08 -5.51 10.67
C ARG A 188 0.19 -6.06 9.56
N ILE A 189 -1.13 -6.10 9.77
CA ILE A 189 -2.08 -6.59 8.75
C ILE A 189 -2.23 -5.56 7.65
N LEU A 190 -2.32 -4.28 8.02
CA LEU A 190 -2.45 -3.19 7.06
C LEU A 190 -1.21 -3.10 6.16
N ASP A 191 -0.02 -3.39 6.70
CA ASP A 191 1.24 -3.45 5.96
C ASP A 191 1.24 -4.47 4.81
N MET A 192 0.66 -5.63 5.07
CA MET A 192 0.48 -6.67 4.05
C MET A 192 -0.34 -6.11 2.88
N CYS A 193 -1.45 -5.43 3.19
CA CYS A 193 -2.31 -4.81 2.18
C CYS A 193 -1.61 -3.68 1.42
N ARG A 194 -0.87 -2.79 2.12
CA ARG A 194 -0.11 -1.70 1.50
C ARG A 194 0.89 -2.22 0.48
N THR A 195 1.63 -3.27 0.84
CA THR A 195 2.64 -3.87 -0.04
C THR A 195 2.02 -4.40 -1.33
N VAL A 196 0.82 -5.01 -1.24
CA VAL A 196 0.07 -5.46 -2.43
C VAL A 196 -0.23 -4.30 -3.37
N VAL A 197 -0.66 -3.15 -2.84
CA VAL A 197 -0.94 -1.95 -3.65
C VAL A 197 0.32 -1.47 -4.35
N ASN A 198 1.42 -1.29 -3.62
CA ASN A 198 2.70 -0.81 -4.18
C ASN A 198 3.18 -1.69 -5.33
N VAL A 199 3.24 -3.01 -5.12
CA VAL A 199 3.65 -3.98 -6.16
C VAL A 199 2.70 -3.97 -7.36
N THR A 200 1.40 -3.75 -7.14
CA THR A 200 0.42 -3.64 -8.22
C THR A 200 0.61 -2.35 -9.02
N GLY A 201 0.92 -1.24 -8.34
CA GLY A 201 1.30 0.02 -8.97
C GLY A 201 2.56 -0.10 -9.82
N ASP A 202 3.61 -0.77 -9.31
CA ASP A 202 4.86 -0.99 -10.05
C ASP A 202 4.63 -1.74 -11.36
N ALA A 203 3.85 -2.82 -11.30
CA ALA A 203 3.46 -3.58 -12.48
C ALA A 203 2.61 -2.75 -13.45
N THR A 204 1.73 -1.90 -12.92
CA THR A 204 0.90 -0.99 -13.72
C THR A 204 1.77 -0.01 -14.51
N VAL A 205 2.65 0.71 -13.83
CA VAL A 205 3.58 1.66 -14.45
C VAL A 205 4.50 0.97 -15.44
N SER A 206 5.06 -0.18 -15.09
CA SER A 206 5.92 -0.96 -15.99
C SER A 206 5.18 -1.38 -17.27
N THR A 207 3.92 -1.78 -17.16
CA THR A 207 3.07 -2.15 -18.31
C THR A 207 2.73 -0.93 -19.18
N LEU A 208 2.45 0.23 -18.57
CA LEU A 208 2.18 1.47 -19.30
C LEU A 208 3.40 1.93 -20.10
N ILE A 209 4.59 1.94 -19.48
CA ILE A 209 5.85 2.29 -20.15
C ILE A 209 6.16 1.31 -21.28
N ALA A 210 5.97 0.01 -21.06
CA ALA A 210 6.13 -0.98 -22.13
C ALA A 210 5.18 -0.74 -23.30
N SER A 211 3.94 -0.36 -23.02
CA SER A 211 2.97 -0.01 -24.05
C SER A 211 3.37 1.24 -24.83
N SER A 212 3.91 2.28 -24.17
CA SER A 212 4.35 3.52 -24.84
C SER A 212 5.59 3.30 -25.70
N GLU A 213 6.52 2.48 -25.22
CA GLU A 213 7.78 2.15 -25.92
C GLU A 213 7.62 1.05 -26.98
N LYS A 214 6.39 0.54 -27.20
CA LYS A 214 6.11 -0.59 -28.11
C LYS A 214 6.88 -1.87 -27.76
N GLU A 215 7.21 -2.04 -26.49
CA GLU A 215 7.89 -3.20 -25.91
C GLU A 215 6.94 -4.08 -25.08
N LEU A 216 5.65 -4.09 -25.44
CA LEU A 216 4.59 -4.86 -24.80
C LEU A 216 3.99 -5.92 -25.74
N GLU A 217 4.24 -7.18 -25.42
CA GLU A 217 3.74 -8.35 -26.13
C GLU A 217 2.89 -9.23 -25.21
N VAL A 218 1.63 -8.84 -25.02
CA VAL A 218 0.69 -9.52 -24.12
C VAL A 218 0.43 -10.96 -24.60
N PRO A 219 0.84 -12.01 -23.85
CA PRO A 219 0.61 -13.40 -24.27
C PRO A 219 -0.88 -13.73 -24.30
N GLU A 220 -1.34 -14.57 -25.23
CA GLU A 220 -2.74 -15.01 -25.28
C GLU A 220 -3.09 -15.93 -24.10
N LYS A 221 -2.20 -16.88 -23.79
CA LYS A 221 -2.31 -17.80 -22.66
C LYS A 221 -1.23 -17.51 -21.64
N VAL A 222 -1.60 -17.55 -20.36
CA VAL A 222 -0.62 -17.53 -19.27
C VAL A 222 -0.02 -18.92 -19.20
N SER A 223 1.29 -19.04 -19.44
CA SER A 223 2.03 -20.27 -19.18
C SER A 223 1.79 -20.67 -17.73
N VAL A 224 1.03 -21.74 -17.51
CA VAL A 224 0.91 -22.36 -16.19
C VAL A 224 2.18 -23.18 -16.07
N ALA A 225 3.19 -22.63 -15.40
CA ALA A 225 4.37 -23.41 -15.04
C ALA A 225 3.88 -24.57 -14.16
N SER A 226 3.91 -25.78 -14.74
CA SER A 226 3.74 -27.06 -14.08
C SER A 226 4.89 -27.33 -13.12
#